data_AF-A0A2D4MC95-F1
#
_entry.id   AF-A0A2D4MC95-F1
#
_cell.length_a   1.000
_cell.length_b   1.000
_cell.length_c   1.000
_cell.angle_alpha   90.00
_cell.angle_beta   90.00
_cell.angle_gamma   90.00
#
_symmetry.space_group_name_H-M   'P 1'
#
loop_
_entity.id
_entity.type
_entity.pdbx_description
1 polymer ?
#
loop_
_entity_poly.entity_id
_entity_poly.type
_entity_poly.pdbx_seq_one_letter_code
_entity_poly.pdbx_strand_id
1 'polypeptide(L)'
;GRSTSAVWVFIPASVKTSLLWWRSNKIDRGCLMKEPHRETIITDASLFGWGAHLRDRSTQGQWSEAERSANINLLELRANRLALLDFLPIIQGQHILVLTDNITAKAHVNRQ
;
A
#
# COMPACT_ATOMS: atom_id res chain seq x y z
N GLY A 1 -1.48 -58.74 -13.93
CA GLY A 1 -2.53 -58.61 -12.91
C GLY A 1 -2.86 -57.15 -12.71
N ARG A 2 -4.06 -56.71 -13.09
CA ARG A 2 -4.58 -55.38 -12.76
C ARG A 2 -5.53 -55.55 -11.58
N SER A 3 -5.19 -54.95 -10.44
CA SER A 3 -6.01 -54.95 -9.24
C SER A 3 -7.21 -54.01 -9.48
N THR A 4 -8.38 -54.57 -9.71
CA THR A 4 -9.67 -53.85 -9.77
C THR A 4 -10.36 -53.91 -8.41
N SER A 5 -9.68 -53.47 -7.35
CA SER A 5 -10.31 -53.31 -6.05
C SER A 5 -10.93 -51.91 -5.96
N ALA A 6 -12.25 -51.84 -6.00
CA ALA A 6 -12.98 -50.63 -5.64
C ALA A 6 -12.72 -50.34 -4.16
N VAL A 7 -11.87 -49.35 -3.87
CA VAL A 7 -11.60 -48.91 -2.50
C VAL A 7 -12.76 -48.02 -2.07
N TRP A 8 -13.55 -48.51 -1.11
CA TRP A 8 -14.58 -47.72 -0.48
C TRP A 8 -13.93 -46.78 0.53
N VAL A 9 -14.07 -45.48 0.29
CA VAL A 9 -13.62 -44.45 1.23
C VAL A 9 -14.83 -43.91 1.97
N PHE A 10 -14.81 -43.99 3.30
CA PHE A 10 -15.81 -43.35 4.13
C PHE A 10 -15.61 -41.83 4.09
N ILE A 11 -16.66 -41.09 3.71
CA ILE A 11 -16.64 -39.63 3.65
C ILE A 11 -17.54 -39.09 4.77
N PRO A 12 -16.96 -38.46 5.82
CA PRO A 12 -17.72 -37.80 6.88
C PRO A 12 -18.65 -36.71 6.33
N ALA A 13 -19.75 -36.44 7.05
CA ALA A 13 -20.71 -35.42 6.65
C ALA A 13 -20.07 -34.02 6.51
N SER A 14 -19.12 -33.65 7.39
CA SER A 14 -18.36 -32.39 7.31
C SER A 14 -17.57 -32.24 6.02
N VAL A 15 -17.00 -33.33 5.52
CA VAL A 15 -16.27 -33.36 4.25
C VAL A 15 -17.25 -33.22 3.07
N LYS A 16 -18.41 -33.89 3.12
CA LYS A 16 -19.47 -33.70 2.10
C LYS A 16 -19.94 -32.24 2.03
N THR A 17 -20.14 -31.59 3.18
CA THR A 17 -20.51 -30.17 3.25
C THR A 17 -19.43 -29.28 2.63
N SER A 18 -18.16 -29.58 2.90
CA SER A 18 -17.04 -28.86 2.29
C SER A 18 -16.99 -29.06 0.76
N LEU A 19 -17.26 -30.27 0.28
CA LEU A 19 -17.33 -30.58 -1.15
C LEU A 19 -18.51 -29.90 -1.86
N LEU A 20 -19.62 -29.64 -1.17
CA LEU A 20 -20.73 -28.86 -1.73
C LEU A 20 -20.31 -27.42 -2.06
N TRP A 21 -19.41 -26.81 -1.27
CA TRP A 21 -18.82 -25.51 -1.60
C TRP A 21 -18.03 -25.59 -2.91
N TRP A 22 -17.22 -26.64 -3.09
CA TRP A 22 -16.44 -26.85 -4.32
C TRP A 22 -17.29 -27.19 -5.55
N ARG A 23 -18.55 -27.61 -5.35
CA ARG A 23 -19.49 -27.84 -6.45
C ARG A 23 -20.37 -26.62 -6.75
N SER A 24 -20.21 -25.54 -5.98
CA SER A 24 -21.00 -24.33 -6.16
C SER A 24 -20.45 -23.48 -7.30
N ASN A 25 -21.34 -22.69 -7.91
CA ASN A 25 -21.02 -21.65 -8.89
C ASN A 25 -20.15 -20.49 -8.33
N LYS A 26 -19.67 -20.60 -7.08
CA LYS A 26 -18.72 -19.66 -6.48
C LYS A 26 -17.31 -19.86 -7.03
N ILE A 27 -16.98 -21.04 -7.54
CA ILE A 27 -15.69 -21.28 -8.23
C ILE A 27 -15.61 -20.49 -9.54
N ASP A 28 -16.73 -20.41 -10.27
CA ASP A 28 -16.79 -19.71 -11.55
C ASP A 28 -16.76 -18.17 -11.38
N ARG A 29 -16.94 -17.69 -10.14
CA ARG A 29 -16.79 -16.28 -9.79
C ARG A 29 -15.40 -16.04 -9.24
N GLY A 30 -14.45 -15.79 -10.14
CA GLY A 30 -13.18 -15.18 -9.73
C GLY A 30 -13.44 -13.87 -8.97
N CYS A 31 -12.75 -13.67 -7.85
CA CYS A 31 -12.66 -12.35 -7.24
C CYS A 31 -11.55 -11.61 -7.98
N LEU A 32 -11.87 -10.47 -8.61
CA LEU A 32 -10.81 -9.61 -9.12
C LEU A 32 -10.04 -9.11 -7.89
N MET A 33 -8.82 -9.59 -7.68
CA MET A 33 -7.89 -8.99 -6.72
C MET A 33 -7.55 -7.59 -7.21
N LYS A 34 -8.43 -6.63 -6.95
CA LYS A 34 -8.14 -5.21 -7.15
C LYS A 34 -7.30 -4.76 -5.97
N GLU A 35 -6.17 -4.13 -6.27
CA GLU A 35 -5.46 -3.37 -5.25
C GLU A 35 -6.45 -2.35 -4.65
N PRO A 36 -6.52 -2.21 -3.32
CA PRO A 36 -7.39 -1.23 -2.70
C PRO A 36 -7.08 0.16 -3.25
N HIS A 37 -8.12 1.00 -3.39
CA HIS A 37 -7.93 2.38 -3.85
C HIS A 37 -6.96 3.12 -2.92
N ARG A 38 -5.99 3.84 -3.49
CA ARG A 38 -5.01 4.64 -2.75
C ARG A 38 -4.93 6.04 -3.33
N GLU A 39 -4.88 7.04 -2.45
CA GLU A 39 -4.48 8.38 -2.85
C GLU A 39 -2.97 8.47 -2.97
N THR A 40 -2.52 9.19 -3.98
CA THR A 40 -1.08 9.35 -4.24
C THR A 40 -0.66 10.76 -3.88
N ILE A 41 0.31 10.85 -2.97
CA ILE A 41 1.03 12.08 -2.66
C ILE A 41 2.40 11.96 -3.29
N ILE A 42 2.77 12.93 -4.13
CA ILE A 42 4.10 13.04 -4.70
C ILE A 42 4.85 14.10 -3.92
N THR A 43 6.05 13.81 -3.46
CA THR A 43 6.88 14.73 -2.68
C THR A 43 8.23 14.91 -3.34
N ASP A 44 8.79 16.10 -3.22
CA ASP A 44 10.14 16.42 -3.64
C ASP A 44 10.79 17.33 -2.59
N ALA A 45 12.07 17.10 -2.29
CA ALA A 45 12.84 17.93 -1.40
C ALA A 45 14.18 18.33 -2.04
N SER A 46 14.55 19.57 -1.80
CA SER A 46 15.86 20.11 -2.16
C SER A 46 16.55 20.68 -0.93
N LEU A 47 17.79 21.14 -1.10
CA LEU A 47 18.49 21.90 -0.04
C LEU A 47 17.89 23.30 0.19
N PHE A 48 16.95 23.75 -0.63
CA PHE A 48 16.32 25.07 -0.50
C PHE A 48 14.92 24.99 0.14
N GLY A 49 14.13 23.99 -0.26
CA GLY A 49 12.77 23.81 0.19
C GLY A 49 12.20 22.47 -0.21
N TRP A 50 10.89 22.34 -0.09
CA TRP A 50 10.13 21.14 -0.40
C TRP A 50 8.83 21.47 -1.11
N GLY A 51 8.30 20.48 -1.81
CA GLY A 51 7.00 20.53 -2.43
C GLY A 51 6.29 19.19 -2.34
N ALA A 52 4.97 19.23 -2.42
CA ALA A 52 4.15 18.05 -2.56
C ALA A 52 2.89 18.31 -3.38
N HIS A 53 2.43 17.27 -4.08
CA HIS A 53 1.24 17.27 -4.91
C HIS A 53 0.28 16.15 -4.50
N LEU A 54 -1.00 16.47 -4.44
CA LEU A 54 -2.11 15.54 -4.25
C LEU A 54 -3.26 15.97 -5.17
N ARG A 55 -3.53 15.17 -6.22
CA ARG A 55 -4.55 15.47 -7.25
C ARG A 55 -4.30 16.85 -7.90
N ASP A 56 -5.27 17.75 -7.78
CA ASP A 56 -5.27 19.14 -8.24
C ASP A 56 -4.67 20.13 -7.22
N ARG A 57 -4.21 19.65 -6.07
CA ARG A 57 -3.64 20.46 -4.99
C ARG A 57 -2.14 20.29 -4.90
N SER A 58 -1.50 21.37 -4.49
CA SER A 58 -0.07 21.42 -4.23
C SER A 58 0.20 22.20 -2.95
N THR A 59 1.24 21.81 -2.24
CA THR A 59 1.76 22.54 -1.10
C THR A 59 3.27 22.60 -1.20
N GLN A 60 3.88 23.65 -0.67
CA GLN A 60 5.31 23.85 -0.76
C GLN A 60 5.78 24.79 0.35
N GLY A 61 7.07 24.71 0.67
CA GLY A 61 7.67 25.59 1.66
C GLY A 61 9.18 25.67 1.50
N GLN A 62 9.75 26.72 2.09
CA GLN A 62 11.20 26.85 2.23
C GLN A 62 11.62 26.26 3.57
N TRP A 63 12.81 25.68 3.58
CA TRP A 63 13.44 25.26 4.83
C TRP A 63 14.01 26.46 5.57
N SER A 64 13.88 26.47 6.90
CA SER A 64 14.65 27.40 7.73
C SER A 64 16.15 27.12 7.63
N GLU A 65 16.99 28.09 7.98
CA GLU A 65 18.45 27.92 7.96
C GLU A 65 18.92 26.72 8.77
N ALA A 66 18.31 26.48 9.94
CA ALA A 66 18.59 25.33 10.76
C ALA A 66 18.20 24.01 10.06
N GLU A 67 17.06 23.99 9.34
CA GLU A 67 16.63 22.79 8.62
C GLU A 67 17.51 22.50 7.40
N ARG A 68 17.90 23.53 6.64
CA ARG A 68 18.75 23.38 5.44
C ARG A 68 20.10 22.75 5.72
N SER A 69 20.58 22.79 6.97
CA SER A 69 21.81 22.14 7.39
C SER A 69 21.69 20.60 7.51
N ALA A 70 20.46 20.06 7.49
CA ALA A 70 20.24 18.62 7.51
C ALA A 70 20.66 17.95 6.20
N ASN A 71 21.00 16.66 6.29
CA ASN A 71 21.22 15.85 5.10
C ASN A 71 19.92 15.70 4.27
N ILE A 72 20.06 15.63 2.95
CA ILE A 72 18.93 15.50 2.01
C ILE A 72 17.97 14.36 2.37
N ASN A 73 18.46 13.21 2.86
CA ASN A 73 17.61 12.10 3.26
C ASN A 73 16.66 12.46 4.42
N LEU A 74 17.11 13.32 5.35
CA LEU A 74 16.26 13.81 6.44
C LEU A 74 15.27 14.86 5.94
N LEU A 75 15.68 15.70 4.98
CA LEU A 75 14.80 16.69 4.35
C LEU A 75 13.66 16.02 3.58
N GLU A 76 13.94 14.93 2.88
CA GLU A 76 12.94 14.09 2.19
C GLU A 76 11.91 13.50 3.16
N LEU A 77 12.38 12.93 4.28
CA LEU A 77 11.48 12.42 5.33
C LEU A 77 10.64 13.55 5.95
N ARG A 78 11.22 14.75 6.10
CA ARG A 78 10.48 15.93 6.57
C ARG A 78 9.45 16.40 5.56
N ALA A 79 9.78 16.43 4.27
CA ALA A 79 8.84 16.77 3.19
C ALA A 79 7.64 15.80 3.18
N ASN A 80 7.89 14.49 3.31
CA ASN A 80 6.83 13.48 3.49
C ASN A 80 5.91 13.83 4.67
N ARG A 81 6.49 14.15 5.82
CA ARG A 81 5.71 14.49 7.03
C ARG A 81 4.89 15.76 6.85
N LEU A 82 5.47 16.81 6.27
CA LEU A 82 4.79 18.09 6.05
C LEU A 82 3.65 17.94 5.04
N ALA A 83 3.87 17.22 3.94
CA ALA A 83 2.83 16.91 2.97
C ALA A 83 1.64 16.17 3.61
N LEU A 84 1.92 15.15 4.44
CA LEU A 84 0.86 14.39 5.14
C LEU A 84 0.08 15.26 6.13
N LEU A 85 0.73 16.19 6.82
CA LEU A 85 0.07 17.10 7.75
C LEU A 85 -0.80 18.13 7.01
N ASP A 86 -0.29 18.70 5.92
CA ASP A 86 -1.02 19.73 5.17
C ASP A 86 -2.24 19.14 4.46
N PHE A 87 -2.11 17.94 3.89
CA PHE A 87 -3.21 17.23 3.25
C PHE A 87 -4.10 16.43 4.22
N LEU A 88 -3.82 16.44 5.53
CA LEU A 88 -4.55 15.66 6.54
C LEU A 88 -6.08 15.77 6.42
N PRO A 89 -6.69 16.96 6.24
CA PRO A 89 -8.15 17.08 6.12
C PRO A 89 -8.73 16.35 4.90
N ILE A 90 -7.91 16.07 3.88
CA ILE A 90 -8.32 15.45 2.62
C ILE A 90 -8.09 13.93 2.66
N ILE A 91 -7.03 13.49 3.34
CA ILE A 91 -6.55 12.10 3.29
C ILE A 91 -6.98 11.26 4.50
N GLN A 92 -7.69 11.86 5.47
CA GLN A 92 -8.13 11.16 6.67
C GLN A 92 -8.97 9.92 6.33
N GLY A 93 -8.60 8.78 6.91
CA GLY A 93 -9.29 7.50 6.69
C GLY A 93 -9.03 6.83 5.34
N GLN A 94 -8.08 7.33 4.55
CA GLN A 94 -7.74 6.76 3.24
C GLN A 94 -6.38 6.05 3.26
N HIS A 95 -6.21 5.07 2.36
CA HIS A 95 -4.92 4.46 2.11
C HIS A 95 -4.07 5.40 1.25
N ILE A 96 -2.88 5.75 1.73
CA ILE A 96 -2.00 6.70 1.04
C ILE A 96 -0.79 5.96 0.47
N LEU A 97 -0.41 6.37 -0.74
CA LEU A 97 0.85 6.03 -1.38
C LEU A 97 1.68 7.32 -1.47
N VAL A 98 2.85 7.31 -0.85
CA VAL A 98 3.81 8.42 -0.95
C VAL A 98 4.86 8.06 -1.99
N LEU A 99 4.99 8.90 -3.02
CA LEU A 99 6.00 8.79 -4.06
C LEU A 99 7.09 9.83 -3.79
N THR A 100 8.30 9.31 -3.51
CA THR A 100 9.55 10.07 -3.34
C THR A 100 10.62 9.40 -4.19
N ASP A 101 11.52 10.19 -4.76
CA ASP A 101 12.68 9.72 -5.52
C ASP A 101 13.86 9.31 -4.61
N ASN A 102 13.82 9.67 -3.32
CA ASN A 102 14.86 9.33 -2.36
C ASN A 102 14.74 7.88 -1.86
N ILE A 103 15.61 7.03 -2.41
CA ILE A 103 15.67 5.59 -2.10
C ILE A 103 15.89 5.34 -0.60
N THR A 104 16.73 6.14 0.06
CA THR A 104 17.03 5.99 1.49
C THR A 104 15.81 6.33 2.35
N ALA A 105 15.14 7.45 2.08
CA ALA A 105 13.92 7.86 2.76
C ALA A 105 12.81 6.81 2.58
N LYS A 106 12.62 6.32 1.34
CA LYS A 106 11.70 5.22 1.04
C LYS A 106 12.01 3.97 1.86
N ALA A 107 13.29 3.58 1.94
CA ALA A 107 13.70 2.41 2.71
C ALA A 107 13.45 2.57 4.22
N HIS A 108 13.66 3.78 4.76
CA HIS A 108 13.36 4.07 6.16
C HIS A 108 11.86 3.97 6.49
N VAL A 109 10.99 4.51 5.63
CA VAL A 109 9.53 4.43 5.82
C VAL A 109 9.04 2.99 5.71
N ASN A 110 9.52 2.24 4.73
CA ASN A 110 9.08 0.85 4.48
C ASN A 110 9.59 -0.18 5.51
N ARG A 111 10.49 0.22 6.42
CA ARG A 111 11.07 -0.64 7.46
C ARG A 111 10.57 -0.31 8.87
N GLN A 112 9.56 0.55 9.00
CA GLN A 112 8.91 0.82 10.30
C GLN A 112 7.90 -0.27 10.67
#